data_AF-A0A961TLA5-F1
#
_entry.id   AF-A0A961TLA5-F1
#
_cell.length_a   1.000
_cell.length_b   1.000
_cell.length_c   1.000
_cell.angle_alpha   90.00
_cell.angle_beta   90.00
_cell.angle_gamma   90.00
#
_symmetry.space_group_name_H-M   'P 1'
#
loop_
_entity.id
_entity.type
_entity.pdbx_description
1 polymer ?
#
loop_
_entity_poly.entity_id
_entity_poly.type
_entity_poly.pdbx_seq_one_letter_code
_entity_poly.pdbx_strand_id
1 'polypeptide(L)'
;MSEHAFANALDIAGFSFADGRRVTVEADWPHLPASDTQDDTPADEAGQENAPAGAAPLSAGERASTPEAKFLLAVRDAACGIFTTVLSPDSNSAHHSHLHFDLGCHGKTCTYLICE
;
A
#
# COMPACT_ATOMS: atom_id res chain seq x y z
N MET A 1 11.17 -10.45 11.04
CA MET A 1 11.99 -10.42 9.82
C MET A 1 11.03 -10.69 8.67
N SER A 2 11.06 -9.88 7.61
CA SER A 2 10.21 -10.07 6.42
C SER A 2 10.72 -11.24 5.57
N GLU A 3 9.84 -12.01 4.91
CA GLU A 3 10.26 -13.04 3.97
C GLU A 3 10.93 -12.45 2.72
N HIS A 4 10.81 -11.13 2.48
CA HIS A 4 11.61 -10.40 1.49
C HIS A 4 13.11 -10.54 1.75
N ALA A 5 13.55 -10.56 3.01
CA ALA A 5 14.95 -10.77 3.35
C ALA A 5 15.45 -12.18 2.95
N PHE A 6 14.52 -13.13 2.77
CA PHE A 6 14.77 -14.46 2.24
C PHE A 6 14.41 -14.60 0.75
N ALA A 7 14.06 -13.49 0.08
CA ALA A 7 13.55 -13.44 -1.29
C ALA A 7 12.30 -14.31 -1.52
N ASN A 8 11.47 -14.49 -0.48
CA ASN A 8 10.26 -15.30 -0.47
C ASN A 8 9.01 -14.44 -0.24
N ALA A 9 8.93 -13.32 -0.96
CA ALA A 9 7.82 -12.39 -0.90
C ALA A 9 7.51 -11.82 -2.29
N LEU A 10 6.30 -11.30 -2.43
CA LEU A 10 5.86 -10.53 -3.59
C LEU A 10 5.59 -9.09 -3.17
N ASP A 11 6.17 -8.14 -3.91
CA ASP A 11 5.94 -6.71 -3.73
C ASP A 11 5.23 -6.15 -4.96
N ILE A 12 4.11 -5.44 -4.76
CA ILE A 12 3.33 -4.81 -5.84
C ILE A 12 3.30 -3.31 -5.63
N ALA A 13 3.94 -2.57 -6.54
CA ALA A 13 3.93 -1.09 -6.53
C ALA A 13 2.70 -0.49 -7.25
N GLY A 14 1.99 -1.26 -8.07
CA GLY A 14 0.81 -0.77 -8.78
C GLY A 14 0.29 -1.70 -9.87
N PHE A 15 -0.76 -1.25 -10.55
CA PHE A 15 -1.53 -1.98 -11.56
C PHE A 15 -1.68 -1.14 -12.81
N SER A 16 -1.51 -1.77 -13.97
CA SER A 16 -1.80 -1.17 -15.29
C SER A 16 -2.97 -1.91 -15.92
N PHE A 17 -3.97 -1.17 -16.37
CA PHE A 17 -5.20 -1.70 -16.95
C PHE A 17 -5.18 -1.60 -18.48
N ALA A 18 -6.00 -2.42 -19.15
CA ALA A 18 -6.05 -2.50 -20.61
C ALA A 18 -6.55 -1.19 -21.28
N ASP A 19 -7.27 -0.35 -20.54
CA ASP A 19 -7.71 0.99 -20.97
C ASP A 19 -6.60 2.05 -20.85
N GLY A 20 -5.41 1.68 -20.40
CA GLY A 20 -4.28 2.58 -20.20
C GLY A 20 -4.25 3.25 -18.82
N ARG A 21 -5.27 3.04 -17.97
CA ARG A 21 -5.27 3.55 -16.60
C ARG A 21 -4.18 2.88 -15.76
N ARG A 22 -3.58 3.63 -14.85
CA ARG A 22 -2.63 3.14 -13.86
C ARG A 22 -3.16 3.46 -12.47
N VAL A 23 -2.97 2.53 -11.55
CA VAL A 23 -3.24 2.71 -10.13
C VAL A 23 -1.96 2.34 -9.39
N THR A 24 -1.31 3.31 -8.76
CA THR A 24 -0.04 3.07 -8.04
C THR A 24 -0.27 3.17 -6.54
N VAL A 25 0.41 2.32 -5.79
CA VAL A 25 0.31 2.31 -4.33
C VAL A 25 0.76 3.66 -3.78
N GLU A 26 1.90 4.16 -4.25
CA GLU A 26 2.46 5.44 -3.79
C GLU A 26 1.53 6.65 -4.03
N ALA A 27 0.81 6.72 -5.14
CA ALA A 27 -0.01 7.89 -5.47
C ALA A 27 -1.47 7.76 -5.01
N ASP A 28 -2.01 6.54 -5.06
CA ASP A 28 -3.44 6.29 -4.90
C ASP A 28 -3.80 5.61 -3.57
N TRP A 29 -2.82 5.22 -2.74
CA TRP A 29 -3.13 4.70 -1.41
C TRP A 29 -3.82 5.78 -0.57
N PRO A 30 -4.90 5.44 0.15
CA PRO A 30 -5.60 6.40 0.97
C PRO A 30 -4.85 6.60 2.28
N HIS A 31 -3.72 7.30 2.21
CA HIS A 31 -3.03 7.77 3.40
C HIS A 31 -4.06 8.50 4.27
N LEU A 32 -4.35 7.89 5.41
CA LEU A 32 -4.95 8.63 6.51
C LEU A 32 -4.00 9.80 6.79
N PRO A 33 -4.52 10.97 7.21
CA PRO A 33 -3.61 12.00 7.66
C PRO A 33 -2.80 11.35 8.78
N ALA A 34 -1.47 11.31 8.63
CA ALA A 34 -0.60 10.77 9.65
C ALA A 34 -1.07 11.36 10.98
N SER A 35 -1.39 10.51 11.95
CA SER A 35 -1.81 10.96 13.26
C SER A 35 -0.61 11.61 13.95
N ASP A 36 -0.25 12.84 13.58
CA ASP A 36 0.72 13.79 14.16
C ASP A 36 2.02 13.25 14.82
N THR A 37 2.40 11.99 14.62
CA THR A 37 3.57 11.35 15.20
C THR A 37 4.06 10.26 14.26
N GLN A 38 4.72 10.66 13.18
CA GLN A 38 5.89 9.92 12.73
C GLN A 38 6.85 10.94 12.13
N ASP A 39 7.61 11.54 13.03
CA ASP A 39 8.78 12.37 12.75
C ASP A 39 9.88 11.45 12.22
N ASP A 40 10.17 11.59 10.93
CA ASP A 40 11.46 11.40 10.26
C ASP A 40 11.27 11.88 8.81
N THR A 41 11.49 13.17 8.57
CA THR A 41 11.42 13.85 7.25
C THR A 41 12.55 13.38 6.31
N PRO A 42 12.48 13.63 4.98
CA PRO A 42 11.37 14.11 4.15
C PRO A 42 10.98 13.12 3.03
N ALA A 43 9.70 13.20 2.64
CA ALA A 43 9.20 12.75 1.35
C ALA A 43 9.74 13.67 0.24
N ASP A 44 11.04 13.59 -0.03
CA ASP A 44 11.63 14.21 -1.21
C ASP A 44 11.59 13.18 -2.34
N GLU A 45 10.71 13.44 -3.31
CA GLU A 45 10.57 12.81 -4.64
C GLU A 45 9.53 11.68 -4.78
N ALA A 46 8.38 11.75 -4.09
CA ALA A 46 7.19 11.02 -4.56
C ALA A 46 6.63 11.73 -5.81
N GLY A 47 6.89 11.15 -6.97
CA GLY A 47 6.54 11.66 -8.29
C GLY A 47 5.04 11.93 -8.44
N GLN A 48 4.67 13.20 -8.30
CA GLN A 48 3.35 13.76 -8.58
C GLN A 48 3.10 13.92 -10.10
N GLU A 49 3.46 12.94 -10.92
CA GLU A 49 3.44 13.09 -12.39
C GLU A 49 2.26 12.40 -13.09
N ASN A 50 1.30 11.84 -12.34
CA ASN A 50 0.07 11.24 -12.89
C ASN A 50 -1.24 11.92 -12.44
N ALA A 51 -1.19 13.04 -11.71
CA ALA A 51 -2.40 13.81 -11.39
C ALA A 51 -2.84 14.66 -12.60
N PRO A 52 -4.15 14.70 -12.94
CA PRO A 52 -4.63 15.68 -13.92
C PRO A 52 -4.35 17.08 -13.37
N ALA A 53 -3.52 17.84 -14.08
CA ALA A 53 -3.16 19.21 -13.72
C ALA A 53 -4.45 20.05 -13.58
N GLY A 54 -4.81 20.41 -12.34
CA GLY A 54 -5.94 21.30 -12.04
C GLY A 54 -6.93 20.84 -10.98
N ALA A 55 -6.82 19.62 -10.44
CA ALA A 55 -7.68 19.19 -9.32
C ALA A 55 -7.14 19.70 -7.97
N ALA A 56 -7.99 20.34 -7.17
CA ALA A 56 -7.66 20.70 -5.78
C ALA A 56 -7.37 19.42 -4.96
N PRO A 57 -6.49 19.47 -3.95
CA PRO A 57 -6.21 18.31 -3.11
C PRO A 57 -7.49 17.85 -2.39
N LEU A 58 -7.87 16.58 -2.61
CA LEU A 58 -8.99 15.93 -1.93
C LEU A 58 -8.76 15.91 -0.41
N SER A 59 -9.79 16.03 0.43
CA SER A 59 -9.66 15.75 1.86
C SER A 59 -9.26 14.30 2.11
N ALA A 60 -8.76 13.96 3.30
CA ALA A 60 -8.41 12.57 3.61
C ALA A 60 -9.59 11.59 3.46
N GLY A 61 -10.79 12.02 3.85
CA GLY A 61 -12.01 11.23 3.66
C GLY A 61 -12.40 11.06 2.19
N GLU A 62 -12.13 12.06 1.35
CA GLU A 62 -12.36 11.98 -0.09
C GLU A 62 -11.30 11.11 -0.79
N ARG A 63 -10.02 11.19 -0.39
CA ARG A 63 -8.94 10.29 -0.86
C ARG A 63 -9.25 8.83 -0.55
N ALA A 64 -9.69 8.53 0.67
CA ALA A 64 -10.17 7.20 1.06
C ALA A 64 -11.36 6.68 0.26
N SER A 65 -12.07 7.58 -0.43
CA SER A 65 -13.28 7.25 -1.18
C SER A 65 -13.07 7.08 -2.69
N THR A 66 -11.88 7.40 -3.22
CA THR A 66 -11.60 7.30 -4.66
C THR A 66 -11.73 5.84 -5.14
N PRO A 67 -12.12 5.61 -6.41
CA PRO A 67 -12.16 4.26 -6.98
C PRO A 67 -10.82 3.52 -6.87
N GLU A 68 -9.72 4.24 -7.06
CA GLU A 68 -8.36 3.74 -7.00
C GLU A 68 -7.95 3.33 -5.59
N ALA A 69 -8.19 4.18 -4.59
CA ALA A 69 -7.96 3.85 -3.19
C ALA A 69 -8.80 2.64 -2.74
N LYS A 70 -10.09 2.62 -3.09
CA LYS A 70 -10.97 1.48 -2.80
C LYS A 70 -10.49 0.20 -3.46
N PHE A 71 -9.96 0.28 -4.67
CA PHE A 71 -9.38 -0.87 -5.36
C PHE A 71 -8.15 -1.40 -4.62
N LEU A 72 -7.22 -0.53 -4.24
CA LEU A 72 -6.01 -0.92 -3.50
C LEU A 72 -6.34 -1.51 -2.12
N LEU A 73 -7.29 -0.91 -1.39
CA LEU A 73 -7.80 -1.45 -0.12
C LEU A 73 -8.43 -2.83 -0.33
N ALA A 74 -9.23 -3.02 -1.39
CA ALA A 74 -9.82 -4.31 -1.70
C ALA A 74 -8.78 -5.38 -2.05
N VAL A 75 -7.71 -5.02 -2.75
CA VAL A 75 -6.58 -5.94 -3.02
C VAL A 75 -5.91 -6.36 -1.70
N ARG A 76 -5.60 -5.41 -0.81
CA ARG A 76 -5.02 -5.70 0.52
C ARG A 76 -5.95 -6.63 1.31
N ASP A 77 -7.22 -6.28 1.43
CA ASP A 77 -8.18 -7.04 2.25
C ASP A 77 -8.38 -8.46 1.73
N ALA A 78 -8.44 -8.64 0.40
CA ALA A 78 -8.50 -9.96 -0.22
C ALA A 78 -7.20 -10.75 0.02
N ALA A 79 -6.03 -10.09 -0.08
CA ALA A 79 -4.74 -10.71 0.19
C ALA A 79 -4.64 -11.20 1.64
N CYS A 80 -5.19 -10.48 2.62
CA CYS A 80 -5.22 -10.92 4.03
C CYS A 80 -6.02 -12.22 4.26
N GLY A 81 -6.90 -12.59 3.33
CA GLY A 81 -7.59 -13.88 3.35
C GLY A 81 -6.79 -15.05 2.78
N ILE A 82 -5.65 -14.77 2.12
CA ILE A 82 -4.83 -15.74 1.39
C ILE A 82 -3.45 -15.89 2.04
N PHE A 83 -2.82 -14.78 2.39
CA PHE A 83 -1.48 -14.71 2.95
C PHE A 83 -1.53 -14.48 4.46
N THR A 84 -0.51 -14.97 5.17
CA THR A 84 -0.40 -14.77 6.62
C THR A 84 0.29 -13.47 7.01
N THR A 85 0.95 -12.80 6.06
CA THR A 85 1.54 -11.48 6.28
C THR A 85 1.32 -10.62 5.04
N VAL A 86 0.56 -9.56 5.24
CA VAL A 86 0.27 -8.51 4.27
C VAL A 86 0.62 -7.19 4.94
N LEU A 87 1.57 -6.46 4.36
CA LEU A 87 1.97 -5.13 4.80
C LEU A 87 1.63 -4.13 3.69
N SER A 88 1.12 -2.98 4.11
CA SER A 88 0.71 -1.89 3.24
C SER A 88 1.44 -0.60 3.62
N PRO A 89 1.25 0.50 2.87
CA PRO A 89 1.90 1.78 3.17
C PRO A 89 1.71 2.29 4.59
N ASP A 90 0.64 1.90 5.27
CA ASP A 90 0.36 2.31 6.64
C ASP A 90 1.12 1.46 7.68
N SER A 91 1.77 0.35 7.29
CA SER A 91 2.50 -0.52 8.22
C SER A 91 3.80 0.12 8.73
N ASN A 92 4.62 0.70 7.84
CA ASN A 92 5.83 1.47 8.16
C ASN A 92 6.45 2.08 6.89
N SER A 93 7.47 2.92 7.07
CA SER A 93 8.15 3.64 5.98
C SER A 93 8.72 2.75 4.87
N ALA A 94 9.16 1.53 5.18
CA ALA A 94 9.70 0.63 4.17
C ALA A 94 8.64 0.18 3.15
N HIS A 95 7.36 0.20 3.52
CA HIS A 95 6.24 -0.29 2.69
C HIS A 95 5.44 0.86 2.06
N HIS A 96 5.89 2.10 2.20
CA HIS A 96 5.16 3.30 1.76
C HIS A 96 4.71 3.27 0.29
N SER A 97 5.48 2.62 -0.59
CA SER A 97 5.26 2.62 -2.04
C SER A 97 4.77 1.30 -2.62
N HIS A 98 4.52 0.27 -1.79
CA HIS A 98 4.13 -1.05 -2.29
C HIS A 98 3.29 -1.84 -1.29
N LEU A 99 2.53 -2.80 -1.81
CA LEU A 99 1.93 -3.88 -1.03
C LEU A 99 2.92 -5.04 -0.96
N HIS A 100 3.18 -5.53 0.25
CA HIS A 100 4.11 -6.62 0.50
C HIS A 100 3.37 -7.85 1.00
N PHE A 101 3.60 -9.00 0.36
CA PHE A 101 2.97 -10.27 0.70
C PHE A 101 4.04 -11.33 0.93
N ASP A 102 4.13 -11.87 2.15
CA ASP A 102 4.97 -13.03 2.41
C ASP A 102 4.35 -14.26 1.73
N LEU A 103 5.16 -15.01 0.98
CA LEU A 103 4.73 -16.30 0.42
C LEU A 103 4.88 -17.44 1.44
N GLY A 104 5.71 -17.23 2.47
CA GLY A 104 5.85 -18.11 3.63
C GLY A 104 4.72 -17.92 4.64
N CYS A 105 4.53 -18.92 5.51
CA CYS A 105 3.56 -18.81 6.59
C CYS A 105 4.16 -18.09 7.80
N HIS A 106 3.35 -17.28 8.49
CA HIS A 106 3.79 -16.53 9.66
C HIS A 106 3.54 -17.29 10.97
N GLY A 107 4.56 -17.30 11.83
CA GLY A 107 4.54 -17.96 13.13
C GLY A 107 4.71 -19.49 13.04
N LYS A 108 4.99 -20.12 14.18
CA LYS A 108 5.34 -21.56 14.25
C LYS A 108 4.23 -22.50 13.77
N THR A 109 2.98 -22.05 13.83
CA THR A 109 1.79 -22.85 13.52
C THR A 109 1.05 -22.37 12.27
N CYS A 110 1.58 -21.39 11.54
CA CYS A 110 0.92 -20.77 10.37
C CYS A 110 -0.49 -20.19 10.65
N THR A 111 -0.76 -19.81 11.91
CA THR A 111 -2.07 -19.24 12.31
C THR A 111 -1.98 -17.77 12.72
N TYR A 112 -0.79 -17.19 12.72
CA TYR A 112 -0.61 -15.79 13.03
C TYR A 112 -0.81 -14.98 11.76
N LEU A 113 -1.68 -13.97 11.81
CA LEU A 113 -2.00 -13.12 10.69
C LEU A 113 -1.51 -11.71 10.98
N ILE A 114 -0.74 -11.15 10.06
CA ILE A 114 -0.43 -9.73 10.00
C ILE A 114 -1.15 -9.17 8.78
N CYS A 115 -2.02 -8.20 9.01
CA CYS A 115 -2.79 -7.50 7.99
C CYS A 115 -2.81 -6.05 8.42
N GLU A 116 -1.83 -5.29 7.94
CA GLU A 116 -1.57 -3.90 8.33
C GLU A 116 -1.62 -2.99 7.10
#